data_AF-A0A0D2PZB0-F1
#
_entry.id   AF-A0A0D2PZB0-F1
#
_cell.length_a   1.000
_cell.length_b   1.000
_cell.length_c   1.000
_cell.angle_alpha   90.00
_cell.angle_beta   90.00
_cell.angle_gamma   90.00
#
_symmetry.space_group_name_H-M   'P 1'
#
loop_
_entity.id
_entity.type
_entity.pdbx_description
1 polymer ?
#
loop_
_entity_poly.entity_id
_entity_poly.type
_entity_poly.pdbx_seq_one_letter_code
_entity_poly.pdbx_strand_id
1 'polypeptide(L)'
;MDLKSNHTAPVLADPAPISKSRLVASSLFPYSSPAPVFSPNLLLTVPRKKTGILDDVRASSWLDAMKSSSPRQTSTRDYNHEIVSTDTDVAYRTWMVKYPSALSSFEQITNFAKGKRIALFLDYDGTLSPIVDNPDFAFMSIDMRAAVAKVAKYFPTAIISGRSRDKVYGFVGLTDLYYAGSHGMDIMGPVRESSDDPPNCIRSTDKQGKGVKLFQPASEFLPMIDEVFNSLVNSTKEIKGAKVENNKFCVSVHYRNVDEKNWKTVAQCVHDVIRNYPRLRLSHGRKVLEVRPVINWDKGKALTFLLESLGLSNHDDVLPIYVGDDRTDEDAFKVLREGNLGYGILVSSAPKESNAFFSLRDPQEVMEFLKSLVNWKKTSVL
;
A
#
# COMPACT_ATOMS: atom_id res chain seq x y z
N MET A 1 -32.26 21.20 -49.14
CA MET A 1 -31.62 22.28 -49.91
C MET A 1 -30.45 22.79 -49.09
N ASP A 2 -29.46 21.94 -48.83
CA ASP A 2 -28.35 21.52 -49.73
C ASP A 2 -27.17 22.50 -49.54
N LEU A 3 -26.17 22.11 -48.74
CA LEU A 3 -25.01 21.24 -49.07
C LEU A 3 -23.80 22.08 -49.54
N LYS A 4 -22.86 22.28 -48.61
CA LYS A 4 -21.44 22.44 -48.92
C LYS A 4 -20.83 21.04 -49.03
N SER A 5 -20.17 20.73 -50.15
CA SER A 5 -19.07 19.76 -50.16
C SER A 5 -18.12 20.03 -51.32
N ASN A 6 -16.89 20.42 -50.99
CA ASN A 6 -15.77 20.43 -51.92
C ASN A 6 -15.12 19.05 -51.93
N HIS A 7 -14.99 18.53 -53.15
CA HIS A 7 -13.94 17.69 -53.74
C HIS A 7 -13.26 16.58 -52.92
N THR A 8 -13.56 15.38 -53.42
CA THR A 8 -12.92 14.07 -53.33
C THR A 8 -11.43 14.04 -53.69
N ALA A 9 -10.68 13.25 -52.90
CA ALA A 9 -9.37 12.66 -53.22
C ALA A 9 -9.51 11.54 -54.30
N PRO A 10 -8.45 10.88 -54.85
CA PRO A 10 -7.50 10.04 -54.09
C PRO A 10 -6.08 9.94 -54.73
N VAL A 11 -5.17 9.12 -54.15
CA VAL A 11 -4.07 8.32 -54.77
C VAL A 11 -3.19 7.82 -53.60
N LEU A 12 -3.32 6.56 -53.16
CA LEU A 12 -2.69 5.29 -53.60
C LEU A 12 -1.37 4.96 -52.88
N ALA A 13 -1.20 3.67 -52.58
CA ALA A 13 -0.36 3.07 -51.54
C ALA A 13 0.93 2.39 -52.05
N ASP A 14 1.87 2.18 -51.10
CA ASP A 14 2.92 1.13 -50.97
C ASP A 14 4.10 1.10 -51.97
N PRO A 15 5.25 0.40 -51.70
CA PRO A 15 5.60 -0.49 -50.57
C PRO A 15 7.05 -0.33 -49.97
N ALA A 16 7.38 -1.20 -49.02
CA ALA A 16 8.70 -1.44 -48.40
C ALA A 16 9.79 -1.99 -49.35
N PRO A 17 11.07 -2.02 -48.89
CA PRO A 17 11.92 -3.17 -49.23
C PRO A 17 12.78 -3.73 -48.07
N ILE A 18 13.06 -5.02 -48.22
CA ILE A 18 14.02 -5.87 -47.48
C ILE A 18 15.41 -5.77 -48.12
N SER A 19 16.50 -5.79 -47.35
CA SER A 19 17.82 -6.27 -47.82
C SER A 19 18.77 -6.63 -46.66
N LYS A 20 19.72 -7.54 -46.97
CA LYS A 20 20.53 -8.40 -46.12
C LYS A 20 21.94 -7.85 -45.81
N SER A 21 22.47 -8.29 -44.66
CA SER A 21 23.87 -8.66 -44.33
C SER A 21 25.07 -7.79 -44.78
N ARG A 22 25.96 -7.48 -43.83
CA ARG A 22 27.41 -7.73 -43.96
C ARG A 22 28.13 -7.73 -42.60
N LEU A 23 28.96 -8.76 -42.45
CA LEU A 23 29.96 -9.00 -41.42
C LEU A 23 31.10 -7.97 -41.51
N VAL A 24 31.60 -7.47 -40.38
CA VAL A 24 33.01 -7.10 -40.21
C VAL A 24 33.45 -7.53 -38.82
N ALA A 25 34.53 -8.32 -38.79
CA ALA A 25 35.21 -8.80 -37.61
C ALA A 25 36.18 -7.74 -37.06
N SER A 26 36.29 -7.64 -35.74
CA SER A 26 37.51 -7.16 -35.08
C SER A 26 37.64 -7.84 -33.73
N SER A 27 38.54 -8.81 -33.69
CA SER A 27 39.15 -9.40 -32.50
C SER A 27 39.95 -8.36 -31.71
N LEU A 28 39.89 -8.41 -30.38
CA LEU A 28 41.03 -8.35 -29.42
C LEU A 28 40.48 -8.53 -27.99
N PHE A 29 40.92 -9.61 -27.31
CA PHE A 29 40.75 -9.93 -25.88
C PHE A 29 41.63 -8.99 -24.99
N PRO A 30 41.65 -9.04 -23.63
CA PRO A 30 41.09 -10.03 -22.69
C PRO A 30 40.39 -9.46 -21.42
N TYR A 31 39.66 -10.31 -20.70
CA TYR A 31 39.78 -10.59 -19.25
C TYR A 31 38.49 -11.26 -18.74
N SER A 32 38.62 -12.54 -18.44
CA SER A 32 37.60 -13.40 -17.85
C SER A 32 37.73 -13.41 -16.32
N SER A 33 36.64 -13.13 -15.62
CA SER A 33 36.43 -13.49 -14.21
C SER A 33 35.11 -14.26 -14.09
N PRO A 34 35.04 -15.34 -13.28
CA PRO A 34 33.99 -16.33 -13.38
C PRO A 34 32.70 -15.89 -12.65
N ALA A 35 31.56 -16.10 -13.31
CA ALA A 35 30.26 -16.13 -12.66
C ALA A 35 30.07 -17.50 -11.97
N PRO A 36 29.44 -17.59 -10.78
CA PRO A 36 29.10 -18.87 -10.21
C PRO A 36 27.89 -19.45 -10.96
N VAL A 37 28.08 -20.64 -11.51
CA VAL A 37 27.02 -21.47 -12.10
C VAL A 37 26.23 -22.09 -10.96
N PHE A 38 24.97 -21.68 -10.78
CA PHE A 38 24.03 -22.38 -9.91
C PHE A 38 23.63 -23.70 -10.57
N SER A 39 23.95 -24.82 -9.91
CA SER A 39 23.52 -26.15 -10.33
C SER A 39 22.07 -26.39 -9.87
N PRO A 40 21.13 -26.76 -10.75
CA PRO A 40 19.80 -27.20 -10.34
C PRO A 40 19.85 -28.71 -10.19
N ASN A 41 19.89 -29.22 -8.95
CA ASN A 41 19.36 -30.53 -8.55
C ASN A 41 19.77 -30.84 -7.10
N LEU A 42 18.88 -30.55 -6.15
CA LEU A 42 18.84 -31.27 -4.89
C LEU A 42 17.38 -31.35 -4.41
N LEU A 43 16.73 -32.43 -4.82
CA LEU A 43 15.53 -32.96 -4.16
C LEU A 43 15.91 -33.33 -2.72
N LEU A 44 15.62 -32.45 -1.77
CA LEU A 44 15.76 -32.72 -0.34
C LEU A 44 14.38 -33.10 0.23
N THR A 45 14.16 -34.41 0.37
CA THR A 45 13.15 -34.98 1.25
C THR A 45 13.42 -34.55 2.70
N VAL A 46 12.50 -33.80 3.29
CA VAL A 46 12.60 -33.30 4.68
C VAL A 46 12.25 -34.41 5.68
N PRO A 47 13.14 -34.75 6.65
CA PRO A 47 12.73 -35.51 7.82
C PRO A 47 12.16 -34.57 8.88
N ARG A 48 10.96 -34.88 9.38
CA ARG A 48 10.35 -34.24 10.57
C ARG A 48 11.26 -34.49 11.79
N LYS A 49 11.96 -33.45 12.27
CA LYS A 49 12.70 -33.48 13.54
C LYS A 49 11.89 -32.76 14.63
N LYS A 50 11.84 -33.36 15.82
CA LYS A 50 11.11 -32.85 17.00
C LYS A 50 11.65 -31.47 17.41
N THR A 51 10.71 -30.54 17.66
CA THR A 51 10.91 -29.16 18.11
C THR A 51 11.56 -29.09 19.50
N GLY A 52 12.54 -28.19 19.66
CA GLY A 52 13.23 -27.94 20.93
C GLY A 52 12.62 -26.79 21.73
N ILE A 53 12.95 -26.74 23.03
CA ILE A 53 12.43 -25.77 24.03
C ILE A 53 12.62 -24.30 23.61
N LEU A 54 13.68 -23.97 22.86
CA LEU A 54 13.94 -22.62 22.36
C LEU A 54 12.96 -22.18 21.25
N ASP A 55 12.49 -23.12 20.43
CA ASP A 55 11.48 -22.82 19.40
C ASP A 55 10.10 -22.59 20.05
N ASP A 56 9.81 -23.24 21.19
CA ASP A 56 8.56 -23.05 21.93
C ASP A 56 8.45 -21.67 22.60
N VAL A 57 9.54 -21.16 23.20
CA VAL A 57 9.59 -19.81 23.79
C VAL A 57 9.47 -18.72 22.71
N ARG A 58 10.05 -18.96 21.53
CA ARG A 58 9.83 -18.07 20.38
C ARG A 58 8.38 -18.11 19.97
N ALA A 59 7.81 -19.31 19.78
CA ALA A 59 6.45 -19.51 19.31
C ALA A 59 5.38 -18.89 20.22
N SER A 60 5.59 -18.86 21.55
CA SER A 60 4.70 -18.11 22.46
C SER A 60 4.77 -16.60 22.23
N SER A 61 5.97 -16.03 22.08
CA SER A 61 6.14 -14.61 21.74
C SER A 61 5.49 -14.23 20.40
N TRP A 62 5.52 -15.12 19.41
CA TRP A 62 4.83 -14.92 18.12
C TRP A 62 3.32 -14.95 18.25
N LEU A 63 2.76 -15.88 19.04
CA LEU A 63 1.33 -15.92 19.30
C LEU A 63 0.85 -14.64 19.98
N ASP A 64 1.62 -14.10 20.92
CA ASP A 64 1.31 -12.84 21.58
C ASP A 64 1.35 -11.66 20.59
N ALA A 65 2.33 -11.64 19.68
CA ALA A 65 2.40 -10.68 18.58
C ALA A 65 1.19 -10.79 17.62
N MET A 66 0.77 -12.01 17.27
CA MET A 66 -0.40 -12.25 16.42
C MET A 66 -1.71 -11.85 17.09
N LYS A 67 -1.83 -12.06 18.41
CA LYS A 67 -3.00 -11.69 19.21
C LYS A 67 -3.08 -10.18 19.38
N SER A 68 -1.98 -9.52 19.72
CA SER A 68 -1.91 -8.07 19.87
C SER A 68 -2.16 -7.31 18.56
N SER A 69 -1.71 -7.85 17.42
CA SER A 69 -2.01 -7.27 16.10
C SER A 69 -3.46 -7.50 15.65
N SER A 70 -4.26 -8.25 16.40
CA SER A 70 -5.62 -8.65 16.05
C SER A 70 -6.64 -8.17 17.10
N PRO A 71 -6.96 -6.87 17.17
CA PRO A 71 -7.99 -6.37 18.10
C PRO A 71 -9.30 -7.13 17.89
N ARG A 72 -9.92 -7.61 18.97
CA ARG A 72 -11.26 -8.21 18.90
C ARG A 72 -12.22 -7.15 18.38
N GLN A 73 -12.80 -7.37 17.21
CA GLN A 73 -14.04 -6.68 16.87
C GLN A 73 -15.07 -7.17 17.90
N THR A 74 -15.51 -6.29 18.78
CA THR A 74 -16.75 -6.47 19.52
C THR A 74 -17.89 -6.41 18.51
N SER A 75 -18.13 -7.53 17.82
CA SER A 75 -19.38 -7.75 17.13
C SER A 75 -20.47 -7.80 18.21
N THR A 76 -21.23 -6.72 18.33
CA THR A 76 -22.43 -6.65 19.15
C THR A 76 -23.47 -7.62 18.60
N ARG A 77 -23.41 -8.86 19.10
CA ARG A 77 -24.54 -9.77 19.22
C ARG A 77 -24.38 -10.47 20.55
N ASP A 78 -24.76 -9.77 21.60
CA ASP A 78 -25.42 -10.36 22.76
C ASP A 78 -26.11 -9.22 23.52
N TYR A 79 -27.44 -9.31 23.59
CA TYR A 79 -28.27 -8.50 24.46
C TYR A 79 -27.90 -8.84 25.91
N ASN A 80 -27.11 -7.98 26.57
CA ASN A 80 -27.17 -7.77 28.02
C ASN A 80 -26.53 -6.41 28.36
N HIS A 81 -27.34 -5.55 28.94
CA HIS A 81 -27.11 -4.13 29.19
C HIS A 81 -26.19 -3.89 30.41
N GLU A 82 -25.37 -2.84 30.32
CA GLU A 82 -25.22 -1.77 31.33
C GLU A 82 -24.00 -1.58 32.26
N ILE A 83 -22.92 -2.38 32.27
CA ILE A 83 -21.79 -2.07 33.19
C ILE A 83 -20.40 -1.93 32.51
N VAL A 84 -20.22 -2.34 31.24
CA VAL A 84 -18.90 -2.29 30.56
C VAL A 84 -18.71 -1.03 29.67
N SER A 85 -19.78 -0.26 29.41
CA SER A 85 -19.73 0.83 28.41
C SER A 85 -19.10 2.13 28.91
N THR A 86 -19.14 2.42 30.22
CA THR A 86 -18.71 3.72 30.76
C THR A 86 -17.21 3.92 30.71
N ASP A 87 -16.41 2.94 31.13
CA ASP A 87 -14.95 3.05 31.15
C ASP A 87 -14.36 3.09 29.74
N THR A 88 -14.95 2.33 28.82
CA THR A 88 -14.53 2.29 27.41
C THR A 88 -14.81 3.62 26.72
N ASP A 89 -15.95 4.25 27.01
CA ASP A 89 -16.32 5.57 26.48
C ASP A 89 -15.46 6.68 27.09
N VAL A 90 -15.16 6.62 28.39
CA VAL A 90 -14.24 7.57 29.04
C VAL A 90 -12.84 7.48 28.42
N ALA A 91 -12.28 6.29 28.26
CA ALA A 91 -10.97 6.10 27.64
C ALA A 91 -10.93 6.63 26.20
N TYR A 92 -11.99 6.39 25.42
CA TYR A 92 -12.11 6.92 24.07
C TYR A 92 -12.21 8.45 24.03
N ARG A 93 -12.98 9.06 24.93
CA ARG A 93 -13.07 10.53 25.04
C ARG A 93 -11.74 11.15 25.45
N THR A 94 -11.04 10.59 26.43
CA THR A 94 -9.69 11.05 26.82
C THR A 94 -8.71 10.92 25.65
N TRP A 95 -8.78 9.83 24.90
CA TRP A 95 -7.98 9.64 23.70
C TRP A 95 -8.27 10.69 22.61
N MET A 96 -9.54 11.05 22.39
CA MET A 96 -9.93 12.11 21.46
C MET A 96 -9.44 13.51 21.87
N VAL A 97 -9.13 13.76 23.14
CA VAL A 97 -8.46 15.02 23.54
C VAL A 97 -7.04 15.10 22.97
N LYS A 98 -6.34 13.96 22.90
CA LYS A 98 -4.99 13.86 22.32
C LYS A 98 -5.01 13.81 20.79
N TYR A 99 -6.03 13.17 20.22
CA TYR A 99 -6.22 12.99 18.78
C TYR A 99 -7.64 13.44 18.37
N PRO A 100 -7.90 14.76 18.28
CA PRO A 100 -9.24 15.28 18.01
C PRO A 100 -9.77 14.85 16.64
N SER A 101 -11.09 14.74 16.52
CA SER A 101 -11.73 14.39 15.25
C SER A 101 -11.40 15.41 14.17
N ALA A 102 -10.93 14.96 13.01
CA ALA A 102 -10.65 15.84 11.87
C ALA A 102 -11.91 16.52 11.31
N LEU A 103 -13.10 15.96 11.55
CA LEU A 103 -14.38 16.59 11.23
C LEU A 103 -14.68 17.76 12.19
N SER A 104 -14.53 17.54 13.49
CA SER A 104 -14.72 18.59 14.49
C SER A 104 -13.64 19.69 14.41
N SER A 105 -12.41 19.32 14.02
CA SER A 105 -11.29 20.23 13.80
C SER A 105 -11.17 20.71 12.35
N PHE A 106 -12.22 20.55 11.53
CA PHE A 106 -12.14 20.85 10.09
C PHE A 106 -11.81 22.33 9.81
N GLU A 107 -12.34 23.25 10.62
CA GLU A 107 -12.02 24.68 10.50
C GLU A 107 -10.52 24.95 10.80
N GLN A 108 -9.95 24.29 11.81
CA GLN A 108 -8.53 24.39 12.11
C GLN A 108 -7.67 23.89 10.93
N ILE A 109 -7.99 22.73 10.38
CA ILE A 109 -7.28 22.14 9.23
C ILE A 109 -7.35 23.08 8.02
N THR A 110 -8.55 23.58 7.70
CA THR A 110 -8.76 24.45 6.54
C THR A 110 -8.18 25.85 6.71
N ASN A 111 -8.13 26.39 7.94
CA ASN A 111 -7.43 27.63 8.23
C ASN A 111 -5.92 27.50 7.96
N PHE A 112 -5.29 26.38 8.32
CA PHE A 112 -3.89 26.11 7.99
C PHE A 112 -3.68 25.87 6.49
N ALA A 113 -4.70 25.37 5.80
CA ALA A 113 -4.67 25.15 4.35
C ALA A 113 -4.83 26.44 3.52
N LYS A 114 -5.25 27.57 4.12
CA LYS A 114 -5.44 28.84 3.40
C LYS A 114 -4.13 29.29 2.75
N GLY A 115 -4.19 29.62 1.47
CA GLY A 115 -3.01 30.01 0.68
C GLY A 115 -2.09 28.85 0.27
N LYS A 116 -2.39 27.61 0.69
CA LYS A 116 -1.63 26.42 0.34
C LYS A 116 -2.39 25.52 -0.63
N ARG A 117 -1.64 24.72 -1.39
CA ARG A 117 -2.14 23.60 -2.20
C ARG A 117 -2.25 22.37 -1.30
N ILE A 118 -3.41 21.72 -1.25
CA ILE A 118 -3.54 20.45 -0.51
C ILE A 118 -3.10 19.30 -1.41
N ALA A 119 -2.32 18.36 -0.86
CA ALA A 119 -1.98 17.08 -1.47
C ALA A 119 -2.52 15.96 -0.57
N LEU A 120 -3.34 15.05 -1.11
CA LEU A 120 -4.04 14.05 -0.32
C LEU A 120 -3.46 12.65 -0.53
N PHE A 121 -3.23 11.94 0.57
CA PHE A 121 -2.70 10.58 0.57
C PHE A 121 -3.61 9.70 1.40
N LEU A 122 -4.05 8.58 0.82
CA LEU A 122 -5.06 7.72 1.41
C LEU A 122 -4.55 6.29 1.45
N ASP A 123 -4.59 5.68 2.63
CA ASP A 123 -4.55 4.22 2.71
C ASP A 123 -5.87 3.61 2.19
N TYR A 124 -5.89 2.30 1.95
CA TYR A 124 -7.03 1.60 1.39
C TYR A 124 -7.83 0.77 2.42
N ASP A 125 -7.23 -0.31 2.96
CA ASP A 125 -7.95 -1.27 3.80
C ASP A 125 -8.12 -0.71 5.21
N GLY A 126 -9.35 -0.57 5.69
CA GLY A 126 -9.64 0.06 7.00
C GLY A 126 -9.78 1.57 6.94
N THR A 127 -9.39 2.19 5.82
CA THR A 127 -9.50 3.64 5.56
C THR A 127 -10.59 3.96 4.54
N LEU A 128 -10.45 3.46 3.32
CA LEU A 128 -11.39 3.67 2.22
C LEU A 128 -12.35 2.49 2.00
N SER A 129 -11.97 1.32 2.47
CA SER A 129 -12.79 0.10 2.48
C SER A 129 -12.89 -0.42 3.91
N PRO A 130 -14.02 -0.99 4.34
CA PRO A 130 -14.08 -1.69 5.60
C PRO A 130 -13.11 -2.89 5.62
N ILE A 131 -12.68 -3.25 6.83
CA ILE A 131 -11.90 -4.46 7.07
C ILE A 131 -12.82 -5.68 7.01
N VAL A 132 -12.59 -6.57 6.03
CA VAL A 132 -13.43 -7.74 5.75
C VAL A 132 -12.68 -9.06 5.95
N ASP A 133 -13.42 -10.17 6.02
CA ASP A 133 -12.83 -11.48 6.29
C ASP A 133 -12.08 -12.10 5.10
N ASN A 134 -12.60 -11.90 3.90
CA ASN A 134 -11.89 -12.27 2.67
C ASN A 134 -11.29 -11.01 2.05
N PRO A 135 -9.96 -10.89 1.96
CA PRO A 135 -9.31 -9.71 1.39
C PRO A 135 -9.67 -9.45 -0.07
N ASP A 136 -10.25 -10.41 -0.81
CA ASP A 136 -10.72 -10.19 -2.18
C ASP A 136 -12.06 -9.43 -2.25
N PHE A 137 -12.76 -9.29 -1.12
CA PHE A 137 -14.04 -8.59 -1.00
C PHE A 137 -13.93 -7.25 -0.28
N ALA A 138 -12.71 -6.73 -0.09
CA ALA A 138 -12.47 -5.42 0.50
C ALA A 138 -12.80 -4.32 -0.52
N PHE A 139 -14.06 -4.25 -0.93
CA PHE A 139 -14.52 -3.29 -1.92
C PHE A 139 -14.87 -1.96 -1.28
N MET A 140 -14.36 -0.89 -1.87
CA MET A 140 -14.85 0.47 -1.64
C MET A 140 -16.30 0.61 -2.12
N SER A 141 -17.15 1.23 -1.30
CA SER A 141 -18.54 1.52 -1.66
C SER A 141 -18.65 2.48 -2.84
N ILE A 142 -19.80 2.49 -3.53
CA ILE A 142 -20.06 3.43 -4.64
C ILE A 142 -19.94 4.87 -4.16
N ASP A 143 -20.46 5.19 -2.98
CA ASP A 143 -20.42 6.54 -2.41
C ASP A 143 -19.00 6.98 -2.04
N MET A 144 -18.20 6.08 -1.46
CA MET A 144 -16.80 6.38 -1.17
C MET A 144 -16.01 6.60 -2.47
N ARG A 145 -16.23 5.77 -3.49
CA ARG A 145 -15.61 5.95 -4.81
C ARG A 145 -15.96 7.29 -5.42
N ALA A 146 -17.23 7.69 -5.32
CA ALA A 146 -17.67 9.01 -5.77
C ALA A 146 -17.03 10.15 -4.97
N ALA A 147 -16.83 9.99 -3.65
CA ALA A 147 -16.13 10.97 -2.82
C ALA A 147 -14.65 11.11 -3.21
N VAL A 148 -13.93 9.99 -3.37
CA VAL A 148 -12.53 9.96 -3.81
C VAL A 148 -12.40 10.56 -5.23
N ALA A 149 -13.27 10.19 -6.16
CA ALA A 149 -13.27 10.76 -7.51
C ALA A 149 -13.51 12.27 -7.50
N LYS A 150 -14.37 12.77 -6.60
CA LYS A 150 -14.64 14.21 -6.46
C LYS A 150 -13.45 14.94 -5.85
N VAL A 151 -12.84 14.43 -4.77
CA VAL A 151 -11.70 15.11 -4.12
C VAL A 151 -10.49 15.18 -5.05
N ALA A 152 -10.26 14.13 -5.84
CA ALA A 152 -9.18 14.06 -6.82
C ALA A 152 -9.25 15.12 -7.94
N LYS A 153 -10.45 15.62 -8.25
CA LYS A 153 -10.62 16.73 -9.21
C LYS A 153 -10.10 18.06 -8.69
N TYR A 154 -10.02 18.22 -7.36
CA TYR A 154 -9.62 19.47 -6.71
C TYR A 154 -8.21 19.41 -6.12
N PHE A 155 -7.76 18.20 -5.73
CA PHE A 155 -6.52 18.01 -5.01
C PHE A 155 -5.75 16.82 -5.61
N PRO A 156 -4.43 16.95 -5.88
CA PRO A 156 -3.59 15.81 -6.21
C PRO A 156 -3.76 14.73 -5.14
N THR A 157 -4.21 13.54 -5.56
CA THR A 157 -4.58 12.46 -4.64
C THR A 157 -3.84 11.18 -4.99
N ALA A 158 -3.25 10.53 -3.98
CA ALA A 158 -2.56 9.26 -4.12
C ALA A 158 -3.12 8.22 -3.13
N ILE A 159 -3.18 6.96 -3.57
CA ILE A 159 -3.49 5.82 -2.70
C ILE A 159 -2.20 5.05 -2.41
N ILE A 160 -1.86 4.88 -1.13
CA ILE A 160 -0.70 4.13 -0.65
C ILE A 160 -1.17 2.90 0.13
N SER A 161 -1.04 1.72 -0.47
CA SER A 161 -1.59 0.47 0.07
C SER A 161 -0.51 -0.60 0.26
N GLY A 162 -0.74 -1.50 1.21
CA GLY A 162 0.02 -2.74 1.34
C GLY A 162 -0.22 -3.74 0.20
N ARG A 163 -1.38 -3.64 -0.47
CA ARG A 163 -1.74 -4.47 -1.62
C ARG A 163 -0.88 -4.16 -2.82
N SER A 164 -0.77 -5.11 -3.77
CA SER A 164 -0.17 -4.79 -5.07
C SER A 164 -0.91 -3.62 -5.74
N ARG A 165 -0.17 -2.82 -6.52
CA ARG A 165 -0.70 -1.65 -7.21
C ARG A 165 -1.88 -2.01 -8.12
N ASP A 166 -1.75 -3.11 -8.86
CA ASP A 166 -2.79 -3.57 -9.78
C ASP A 166 -4.06 -4.00 -9.05
N LYS A 167 -3.94 -4.61 -7.86
CA LYS A 167 -5.09 -5.04 -7.06
C LYS A 167 -5.84 -3.87 -6.46
N VAL A 168 -5.14 -2.92 -5.84
CA VAL A 168 -5.80 -1.71 -5.29
C VAL A 168 -6.38 -0.85 -6.40
N TYR A 169 -5.71 -0.74 -7.55
CA TYR A 169 -6.28 -0.09 -8.74
C TYR A 169 -7.57 -0.80 -9.20
N GLY A 170 -7.56 -2.14 -9.25
CA GLY A 170 -8.75 -2.92 -9.62
C GLY A 170 -9.95 -2.68 -8.71
N PHE A 171 -9.73 -2.48 -7.40
CA PHE A 171 -10.81 -2.14 -6.49
C PHE A 171 -11.29 -0.69 -6.63
N VAL A 172 -10.37 0.27 -6.77
CA VAL A 172 -10.69 1.70 -6.78
C VAL A 172 -11.19 2.18 -8.14
N GLY A 173 -10.63 1.68 -9.24
CA GLY A 173 -11.10 1.93 -10.60
C GLY A 173 -11.13 3.39 -11.04
N LEU A 174 -10.24 4.24 -10.51
CA LEU A 174 -10.15 5.66 -10.85
C LEU A 174 -8.81 5.95 -11.54
N THR A 175 -8.84 6.57 -12.71
CA THR A 175 -7.62 6.84 -13.51
C THR A 175 -6.89 8.10 -13.07
N ASP A 176 -7.59 9.02 -12.41
CA ASP A 176 -7.07 10.35 -12.07
C ASP A 176 -6.34 10.38 -10.71
N LEU A 177 -5.98 9.20 -10.18
CA LEU A 177 -5.25 9.04 -8.93
C LEU A 177 -3.84 8.51 -9.19
N TYR A 178 -2.94 8.80 -8.25
CA TYR A 178 -1.66 8.09 -8.16
C TYR A 178 -1.79 6.85 -7.29
N TYR A 179 -1.05 5.79 -7.63
CA TYR A 179 -1.10 4.53 -6.91
C TYR A 179 0.29 4.06 -6.52
N ALA A 180 0.43 3.76 -5.24
CA ALA A 180 1.61 3.18 -4.62
C ALA A 180 1.20 1.86 -3.95
N GLY A 181 1.57 0.75 -4.57
CA GLY A 181 1.34 -0.60 -4.05
C GLY A 181 2.50 -1.13 -3.22
N SER A 182 2.29 -2.29 -2.61
CA SER A 182 3.30 -3.06 -1.89
C SER A 182 3.98 -2.22 -0.80
N HIS A 183 3.19 -1.50 0.00
CA HIS A 183 3.68 -0.56 1.02
C HIS A 183 4.56 0.56 0.44
N GLY A 184 4.27 0.96 -0.80
CA GLY A 184 5.00 2.00 -1.52
C GLY A 184 6.23 1.53 -2.30
N MET A 185 6.47 0.22 -2.43
CA MET A 185 7.55 -0.32 -3.25
C MET A 185 7.20 -0.47 -4.74
N ASP A 186 5.94 -0.21 -5.14
CA ASP A 186 5.50 -0.22 -6.54
C ASP A 186 4.69 1.04 -6.84
N ILE A 187 5.37 2.11 -7.28
CA ILE A 187 4.76 3.42 -7.53
C ILE A 187 4.70 3.70 -9.03
N MET A 188 3.53 4.15 -9.52
CA MET A 188 3.40 4.72 -10.86
C MET A 188 3.23 6.23 -10.76
N GLY A 189 4.17 6.97 -11.34
CA GLY A 189 4.14 8.42 -11.42
C GLY A 189 4.10 8.92 -12.88
N PRO A 190 3.77 10.21 -13.08
CA PRO A 190 3.86 10.84 -14.40
C PRO A 190 5.33 10.92 -14.83
N VAL A 191 5.59 10.86 -16.14
CA VAL A 191 6.94 11.10 -16.68
C VAL A 191 7.27 12.58 -16.48
N ARG A 192 8.42 12.85 -15.87
CA ARG A 192 9.04 14.17 -15.87
C ARG A 192 10.18 14.18 -16.86
N GLU A 193 10.40 15.31 -17.51
CA GLU A 193 11.55 15.55 -18.39
C GLU A 193 12.82 15.96 -17.61
N SER A 194 12.86 15.79 -16.29
CA SER A 194 14.06 16.05 -15.50
C SER A 194 15.12 14.98 -15.74
N SER A 195 16.37 15.40 -15.94
CA SER A 195 17.54 14.52 -16.15
C SER A 195 17.95 13.73 -14.91
N ASP A 196 17.46 14.10 -13.72
CA ASP A 196 17.91 13.56 -12.43
C ASP A 196 16.89 12.54 -11.88
N ASP A 197 16.63 11.50 -12.66
CA ASP A 197 15.76 10.41 -12.22
C ASP A 197 16.45 9.56 -11.14
N PRO A 198 15.78 9.23 -10.02
CA PRO A 198 16.34 8.32 -9.02
C PRO A 198 16.72 6.97 -9.63
N PRO A 199 17.76 6.28 -9.10
CA PRO A 199 18.34 5.07 -9.70
C PRO A 199 17.41 3.84 -9.79
N ASN A 200 16.17 3.93 -9.30
CA ASN A 200 15.17 2.87 -9.33
C ASN A 200 13.93 3.24 -10.15
N CYS A 201 14.06 4.23 -11.03
CA CYS A 201 12.99 4.67 -11.92
C CYS A 201 13.16 4.08 -13.31
N ILE A 202 12.10 3.44 -13.81
CA ILE A 202 12.06 2.82 -15.12
C ILE A 202 10.96 3.50 -15.94
N ARG A 203 11.26 3.91 -17.17
CA ARG A 203 10.24 4.38 -18.11
C ARG A 203 9.40 3.17 -18.56
N SER A 204 8.09 3.31 -18.46
CA SER A 204 7.13 2.27 -18.85
C SER A 204 5.93 2.93 -19.55
N THR A 205 4.98 2.11 -19.99
CA THR A 205 3.70 2.56 -20.54
C THR A 205 2.59 2.07 -19.65
N ASP A 206 1.62 2.93 -19.34
CA ASP A 206 0.41 2.49 -18.65
C ASP A 206 -0.49 1.65 -19.57
N LYS A 207 -1.62 1.19 -19.03
CA LYS A 207 -2.61 0.38 -19.77
C LYS A 207 -3.26 1.13 -20.94
N GLN A 208 -3.08 2.45 -21.03
CA GLN A 208 -3.60 3.30 -22.11
C GLN A 208 -2.49 3.70 -23.12
N GLY A 209 -1.28 3.17 -22.97
CA GLY A 209 -0.13 3.47 -23.84
C GLY A 209 0.56 4.80 -23.52
N LYS A 210 0.19 5.48 -22.43
CA LYS A 210 0.82 6.73 -22.02
C LYS A 210 2.13 6.42 -21.30
N GLY A 211 3.17 7.20 -21.61
CA GLY A 211 4.45 7.11 -20.89
C GLY A 211 4.25 7.39 -19.40
N VAL A 212 4.71 6.45 -18.57
CA VAL A 212 4.71 6.54 -17.11
C VAL A 212 6.09 6.22 -16.55
N LYS A 213 6.35 6.70 -15.34
CA LYS A 213 7.57 6.42 -14.60
C LYS A 213 7.23 5.43 -13.48
N LEU A 214 7.88 4.28 -13.53
CA LEU A 214 7.73 3.22 -12.55
C LEU A 214 8.86 3.33 -11.53
N PHE A 215 8.55 3.46 -10.25
CA PHE A 215 9.55 3.44 -9.19
C PHE A 215 9.40 2.17 -8.37
N GLN A 216 10.46 1.37 -8.36
CA GLN A 216 10.49 0.05 -7.72
C GLN A 216 11.83 -0.19 -7.02
N PRO A 217 12.00 0.29 -5.78
CA PRO A 217 13.27 0.23 -5.07
C PRO A 217 13.66 -1.19 -4.65
N ALA A 218 12.73 -2.15 -4.77
CA ALA A 218 12.92 -3.55 -4.40
C ALA A 218 12.96 -4.50 -5.61
N SER A 219 13.13 -4.01 -6.84
CA SER A 219 13.06 -4.83 -8.06
C SER A 219 13.96 -6.07 -8.05
N GLU A 220 15.15 -5.99 -7.45
CA GLU A 220 16.07 -7.13 -7.33
C GLU A 220 15.49 -8.31 -6.50
N PHE A 221 14.48 -8.06 -5.67
CA PHE A 221 13.87 -9.07 -4.81
C PHE A 221 12.72 -9.85 -5.48
N LEU A 222 12.26 -9.46 -6.66
CA LEU A 222 11.11 -10.10 -7.31
C LEU A 222 11.25 -11.63 -7.42
N PRO A 223 12.37 -12.19 -7.92
CA PRO A 223 12.51 -13.65 -8.02
C PRO A 223 12.45 -14.34 -6.65
N MET A 224 13.04 -13.73 -5.62
CA MET A 224 13.03 -14.24 -4.25
C MET A 224 11.62 -14.21 -3.65
N ILE A 225 10.86 -13.14 -3.90
CA ILE A 225 9.48 -13.01 -3.42
C ILE A 225 8.58 -14.07 -4.05
N ASP A 226 8.74 -14.34 -5.35
CA ASP A 226 7.97 -15.38 -6.04
C ASP A 226 8.31 -16.79 -5.52
N GLU A 227 9.59 -17.07 -5.24
CA GLU A 227 10.02 -18.32 -4.61
C GLU A 227 9.41 -18.50 -3.21
N VAL A 228 9.44 -17.45 -2.39
CA VAL A 228 8.86 -17.45 -1.04
C VAL A 228 7.34 -17.60 -1.10
N PHE A 229 6.67 -16.93 -2.03
CA PHE A 229 5.23 -17.09 -2.25
C PHE A 229 4.87 -18.55 -2.51
N ASN A 230 5.54 -19.19 -3.48
CA ASN A 230 5.29 -20.59 -3.81
C ASN A 230 5.57 -21.52 -2.62
N SER A 231 6.64 -21.25 -1.87
CA SER A 231 6.99 -22.01 -0.66
C SER A 231 5.92 -21.88 0.43
N LEU A 232 5.39 -20.68 0.67
CA LEU A 232 4.35 -20.41 1.66
C LEU A 232 3.01 -21.00 1.26
N VAL A 233 2.63 -20.92 -0.03
CA VAL A 233 1.43 -21.60 -0.56
C VAL A 233 1.52 -23.10 -0.26
N ASN A 234 2.64 -23.73 -0.58
CA ASN A 234 2.84 -25.15 -0.33
C ASN A 234 2.86 -25.52 1.15
N SER A 235 3.49 -24.72 2.01
CA SER A 235 3.64 -25.02 3.44
C SER A 235 2.35 -24.84 4.23
N THR A 236 1.47 -23.94 3.79
CA THR A 236 0.20 -23.62 4.47
C THR A 236 -1.03 -24.32 3.88
N LYS A 237 -0.91 -25.05 2.77
CA LYS A 237 -2.04 -25.63 2.01
C LYS A 237 -3.01 -26.49 2.83
N GLU A 238 -2.52 -27.20 3.85
CA GLU A 238 -3.32 -28.09 4.70
C GLU A 238 -4.00 -27.35 5.87
N ILE A 239 -3.66 -26.07 6.08
CA ILE A 239 -4.22 -25.26 7.16
C ILE A 239 -5.51 -24.62 6.66
N LYS A 240 -6.65 -25.24 7.00
CA LYS A 240 -7.97 -24.73 6.65
C LYS A 240 -8.14 -23.26 7.08
N GLY A 241 -8.49 -22.41 6.12
CA GLY A 241 -8.72 -20.98 6.32
C GLY A 241 -7.49 -20.09 6.13
N ALA A 242 -6.29 -20.66 6.01
CA ALA A 242 -5.09 -19.90 5.67
C ALA A 242 -5.11 -19.53 4.20
N LYS A 243 -4.69 -18.31 3.87
CA LYS A 243 -4.61 -17.82 2.49
C LYS A 243 -3.31 -17.07 2.28
N VAL A 244 -2.58 -17.41 1.23
CA VAL A 244 -1.36 -16.71 0.84
C VAL A 244 -1.64 -15.82 -0.37
N GLU A 245 -1.19 -14.57 -0.31
CA GLU A 245 -1.38 -13.57 -1.36
C GLU A 245 -0.03 -12.99 -1.79
N ASN A 246 0.21 -12.94 -3.11
CA ASN A 246 1.35 -12.26 -3.69
C ASN A 246 0.99 -10.79 -3.98
N ASN A 247 1.58 -9.88 -3.19
CA ASN A 247 1.46 -8.44 -3.34
C ASN A 247 2.71 -7.83 -4.01
N LYS A 248 3.37 -8.58 -4.91
CA LYS A 248 4.55 -8.22 -5.73
C LYS A 248 5.86 -8.05 -4.98
N PHE A 249 5.94 -7.09 -4.05
CA PHE A 249 7.09 -6.91 -3.15
C PHE A 249 6.76 -7.30 -1.70
N CYS A 250 5.65 -8.02 -1.51
CA CYS A 250 5.20 -8.48 -0.21
C CYS A 250 4.43 -9.80 -0.41
N VAL A 251 4.66 -10.78 0.45
CA VAL A 251 3.81 -11.97 0.54
C VAL A 251 3.01 -11.91 1.83
N SER A 252 1.70 -12.01 1.73
CA SER A 252 0.78 -11.89 2.87
C SER A 252 0.14 -13.24 3.17
N VAL A 253 0.34 -13.76 4.38
CA VAL A 253 -0.28 -14.98 4.89
C VAL A 253 -1.40 -14.59 5.86
N HIS A 254 -2.62 -14.65 5.35
CA HIS A 254 -3.83 -14.32 6.08
C HIS A 254 -4.24 -15.51 6.95
N TYR A 255 -4.41 -15.28 8.25
CA TYR A 255 -4.82 -16.30 9.22
C TYR A 255 -6.16 -15.97 9.90
N ARG A 256 -6.89 -15.00 9.35
CA ARG A 256 -8.15 -14.52 9.92
C ARG A 256 -9.22 -15.60 10.04
N ASN A 257 -9.31 -16.45 9.03
CA ASN A 257 -10.29 -17.54 8.95
C ASN A 257 -9.73 -18.88 9.46
N VAL A 258 -8.53 -18.85 10.05
CA VAL A 258 -7.89 -20.01 10.66
C VAL A 258 -8.37 -20.12 12.11
N ASP A 259 -8.76 -21.34 12.51
CA ASP A 259 -9.05 -21.67 13.91
C ASP A 259 -7.87 -21.26 14.81
N GLU A 260 -8.14 -20.56 15.91
CA GLU A 260 -7.11 -20.00 16.81
C GLU A 260 -6.10 -21.05 17.28
N LYS A 261 -6.53 -22.32 17.46
CA LYS A 261 -5.64 -23.42 17.85
C LYS A 261 -4.53 -23.70 16.82
N ASN A 262 -4.75 -23.30 15.57
CA ASN A 262 -3.82 -23.49 14.46
C ASN A 262 -2.98 -22.23 14.16
N TRP A 263 -3.15 -21.12 14.87
CA TRP A 263 -2.36 -19.90 14.63
C TRP A 263 -0.87 -20.15 14.86
N LYS A 264 -0.51 -20.94 15.88
CA LYS A 264 0.89 -21.33 16.15
C LYS A 264 1.48 -22.07 14.96
N THR A 265 0.71 -22.96 14.35
CA THR A 265 1.10 -23.73 13.16
C THR A 265 1.34 -22.81 11.98
N VAL A 266 0.47 -21.81 11.73
CA VAL A 266 0.68 -20.82 10.66
C VAL A 266 1.98 -20.05 10.90
N ALA A 267 2.19 -19.53 12.10
CA ALA A 267 3.41 -18.78 12.44
C ALA A 267 4.67 -19.63 12.22
N GLN A 268 4.65 -20.91 12.62
CA GLN A 268 5.75 -21.84 12.43
C GLN A 268 6.03 -22.08 10.94
N CYS A 269 5.01 -22.36 10.13
CA CYS A 269 5.15 -22.55 8.69
C CYS A 269 5.78 -21.32 8.00
N VAL A 270 5.35 -20.11 8.39
CA VAL A 270 5.90 -18.86 7.85
C VAL A 270 7.35 -18.68 8.29
N HIS A 271 7.66 -18.92 9.56
CA HIS A 271 9.00 -18.80 10.10
C HIS A 271 9.99 -19.77 9.45
N ASP A 272 9.59 -21.03 9.27
CA ASP A 272 10.42 -22.08 8.69
C ASP A 272 10.77 -21.78 7.23
N VAL A 273 9.90 -21.09 6.50
CA VAL A 273 10.24 -20.58 5.16
C VAL A 273 11.22 -19.41 5.28
N ILE A 274 10.89 -18.38 6.07
CA ILE A 274 11.65 -17.12 6.13
C ILE A 274 13.07 -17.30 6.68
N ARG A 275 13.32 -18.29 7.54
CA ARG A 275 14.66 -18.51 8.12
C ARG A 275 15.76 -18.71 7.07
N ASN A 276 15.40 -19.14 5.87
CA ASN A 276 16.33 -19.35 4.76
C ASN A 276 16.58 -18.06 3.93
N TYR A 277 15.87 -16.98 4.22
CA TYR A 277 15.90 -15.72 3.48
C TYR A 277 16.22 -14.53 4.40
N PRO A 278 17.48 -14.36 4.83
CA PRO A 278 17.88 -13.33 5.80
C PRO A 278 17.69 -11.89 5.28
N ARG A 279 17.54 -11.69 3.97
CA ARG A 279 17.23 -10.39 3.35
C ARG A 279 15.73 -10.05 3.37
N LEU A 280 14.89 -10.91 3.96
CA LEU A 280 13.47 -10.67 4.16
C LEU A 280 13.14 -10.52 5.64
N ARG A 281 12.11 -9.74 5.95
CA ARG A 281 11.58 -9.56 7.30
C ARG A 281 10.13 -10.00 7.38
N LEU A 282 9.76 -10.51 8.54
CA LEU A 282 8.38 -10.81 8.91
C LEU A 282 7.80 -9.64 9.72
N SER A 283 6.67 -9.11 9.26
CA SER A 283 5.86 -8.12 9.98
C SER A 283 4.46 -8.66 10.27
N HIS A 284 3.82 -8.13 11.31
CA HIS A 284 2.48 -8.51 11.73
C HIS A 284 1.53 -7.34 11.41
N GLY A 285 0.44 -7.66 10.72
CA GLY A 285 -0.70 -6.78 10.53
C GLY A 285 -1.96 -7.39 11.16
N ARG A 286 -3.12 -6.82 10.82
CA ARG A 286 -4.42 -7.23 11.36
C ARG A 286 -4.87 -8.61 10.86
N LYS A 287 -4.54 -9.66 11.62
CA LYS A 287 -4.75 -11.08 11.28
C LYS A 287 -4.04 -11.51 9.98
N VAL A 288 -2.86 -10.94 9.74
CA VAL A 288 -2.00 -11.25 8.59
C VAL A 288 -0.53 -11.19 8.97
N LEU A 289 0.25 -12.14 8.44
CA LEU A 289 1.71 -12.17 8.50
C LEU A 289 2.25 -11.73 7.15
N GLU A 290 3.13 -10.74 7.13
CA GLU A 290 3.64 -10.14 5.89
C GLU A 290 5.15 -10.32 5.79
N VAL A 291 5.60 -10.88 4.66
CA VAL A 291 7.00 -11.10 4.33
C VAL A 291 7.42 -10.07 3.31
N ARG A 292 8.41 -9.24 3.65
CA ARG A 292 8.85 -8.10 2.83
C ARG A 292 10.37 -8.04 2.73
N PRO A 293 10.93 -7.46 1.64
CA PRO A 293 12.34 -7.13 1.57
C PRO A 293 12.80 -6.25 2.73
N VAL A 294 14.01 -6.53 3.24
CA VAL A 294 14.71 -5.66 4.18
C VAL A 294 15.41 -4.57 3.37
N ILE A 295 14.65 -3.52 3.06
CA ILE A 295 15.17 -2.30 2.45
C ILE A 295 14.78 -1.11 3.32
N ASN A 296 15.53 -0.03 3.18
CA ASN A 296 15.25 1.23 3.87
C ASN A 296 14.10 1.98 3.18
N TRP A 297 12.90 1.37 3.17
CA TRP A 297 11.69 1.87 2.52
C TRP A 297 10.43 1.57 3.33
N ASP A 298 9.52 2.53 3.38
CA ASP A 298 8.26 2.52 4.13
C ASP A 298 7.24 3.49 3.49
N LYS A 299 6.01 3.54 4.03
CA LYS A 299 4.96 4.42 3.50
C LYS A 299 5.29 5.91 3.66
N GLY A 300 6.06 6.30 4.67
CA GLY A 300 6.53 7.67 4.85
C GLY A 300 7.48 8.10 3.73
N LYS A 301 8.40 7.22 3.32
CA LYS A 301 9.25 7.49 2.15
C LYS A 301 8.50 7.48 0.83
N ALA A 302 7.48 6.64 0.71
CA ALA A 302 6.59 6.66 -0.45
C ALA A 302 5.83 8.00 -0.54
N LEU A 303 5.35 8.53 0.60
CA LEU A 303 4.75 9.85 0.70
C LEU A 303 5.73 10.95 0.25
N THR A 304 6.94 10.99 0.79
CA THR A 304 7.97 11.97 0.41
C THR A 304 8.32 11.87 -1.08
N PHE A 305 8.54 10.66 -1.59
CA PHE A 305 8.81 10.42 -3.00
C PHE A 305 7.68 10.92 -3.92
N LEU A 306 6.43 10.72 -3.53
CA LEU A 306 5.28 11.20 -4.29
C LEU A 306 5.19 12.73 -4.25
N LEU A 307 5.41 13.37 -3.09
CA LEU A 307 5.46 14.83 -3.01
C LEU A 307 6.54 15.42 -3.94
N GLU A 308 7.74 14.85 -3.92
CA GLU A 308 8.84 15.22 -4.82
C GLU A 308 8.48 15.02 -6.29
N SER A 309 8.00 13.83 -6.62
CA SER A 309 7.62 13.45 -7.99
C SER A 309 6.46 14.28 -8.54
N LEU A 310 5.62 14.86 -7.67
CA LEU A 310 4.53 15.74 -8.04
C LEU A 310 4.88 17.23 -7.96
N GLY A 311 6.06 17.59 -7.43
CA GLY A 311 6.50 18.99 -7.32
C GLY A 311 5.75 19.72 -6.23
N LEU A 312 5.45 18.96 -5.17
CA LEU A 312 4.65 19.33 -4.02
C LEU A 312 5.49 19.24 -2.73
N SER A 313 6.83 19.22 -2.85
CA SER A 313 7.75 19.16 -1.69
C SER A 313 7.93 20.48 -0.96
N ASN A 314 7.47 21.60 -1.50
CA ASN A 314 7.61 22.88 -0.83
C ASN A 314 6.51 23.05 0.23
N HIS A 315 6.90 22.94 1.50
CA HIS A 315 5.98 22.95 2.64
C HIS A 315 5.39 24.34 2.95
N ASP A 316 5.99 25.40 2.40
CA ASP A 316 5.47 26.76 2.56
C ASP A 316 4.15 26.95 1.80
N ASP A 317 4.03 26.35 0.61
CA ASP A 317 2.84 26.45 -0.25
C ASP A 317 2.06 25.15 -0.39
N VAL A 318 2.47 24.05 0.26
CA VAL A 318 1.77 22.76 0.21
C VAL A 318 1.39 22.26 1.61
N LEU A 319 0.18 21.73 1.72
CA LEU A 319 -0.31 20.98 2.88
C LEU A 319 -0.60 19.53 2.47
N PRO A 320 0.32 18.59 2.72
CA PRO A 320 0.04 17.16 2.67
C PRO A 320 -0.91 16.74 3.78
N ILE A 321 -1.94 15.96 3.43
CA ILE A 321 -2.83 15.28 4.39
C ILE A 321 -2.77 13.80 4.11
N TYR A 322 -2.41 12.99 5.11
CA TYR A 322 -2.38 11.53 5.03
C TYR A 322 -3.46 10.92 5.92
N VAL A 323 -4.25 9.99 5.41
CA VAL A 323 -5.29 9.26 6.17
C VAL A 323 -5.01 7.76 6.13
N GLY A 324 -4.96 7.10 7.30
CA GLY A 324 -4.66 5.66 7.41
C GLY A 324 -5.08 5.02 8.73
N ASP A 325 -5.19 3.68 8.82
CA ASP A 325 -5.77 2.97 9.98
C ASP A 325 -4.78 2.08 10.76
N ASP A 326 -3.67 1.68 10.14
CA ASP A 326 -2.80 0.62 10.64
C ASP A 326 -1.37 1.10 10.89
N ARG A 327 -0.58 0.25 11.55
CA ARG A 327 0.78 0.53 12.00
C ARG A 327 1.72 1.01 10.88
N THR A 328 1.51 0.61 9.64
CA THR A 328 2.35 1.05 8.51
C THR A 328 2.10 2.51 8.12
N ASP A 329 0.95 3.07 8.47
CA ASP A 329 0.63 4.48 8.22
C ASP A 329 1.31 5.42 9.22
N GLU A 330 1.72 4.89 10.38
CA GLU A 330 2.55 5.61 11.37
C GLU A 330 3.86 6.12 10.76
N ASP A 331 4.45 5.40 9.81
CA ASP A 331 5.64 5.85 9.09
C ASP A 331 5.37 7.17 8.34
N ALA A 332 4.19 7.31 7.73
CA ALA A 332 3.77 8.53 7.04
C ALA A 332 3.37 9.64 8.03
N PHE A 333 2.64 9.31 9.09
CA PHE A 333 2.29 10.26 10.13
C PHE A 333 3.52 10.86 10.82
N LYS A 334 4.53 10.03 11.09
CA LYS A 334 5.80 10.44 11.70
C LYS A 334 6.51 11.48 10.83
N VAL A 335 6.64 11.22 9.53
CA VAL A 335 7.26 12.17 8.57
C VAL A 335 6.54 13.52 8.61
N LEU A 336 5.20 13.51 8.61
CA LEU A 336 4.41 14.74 8.64
C LEU A 336 4.53 15.49 9.97
N ARG A 337 4.57 14.76 11.09
CA ARG A 337 4.65 15.34 12.44
C ARG A 337 6.03 15.90 12.76
N GLU A 338 7.09 15.14 12.54
CA GLU A 338 8.46 15.53 12.96
C GLU A 338 8.96 16.78 12.25
N GLY A 339 8.61 16.96 10.97
CA GLY A 339 8.95 18.19 10.24
C GLY A 339 7.86 19.27 10.28
N ASN A 340 6.74 19.05 10.97
CA ASN A 340 5.54 19.91 10.89
C ASN A 340 5.13 20.19 9.42
N LEU A 341 5.23 19.14 8.59
CA LEU A 341 5.15 19.22 7.13
C LEU A 341 3.73 19.09 6.61
N GLY A 342 2.80 18.61 7.45
CA GLY A 342 1.39 18.41 7.13
C GLY A 342 0.64 17.65 8.22
N TYR A 343 -0.53 17.11 7.87
CA TYR A 343 -1.40 16.43 8.85
C TYR A 343 -1.59 14.95 8.57
N GLY A 344 -1.21 14.12 9.53
CA GLY A 344 -1.65 12.73 9.63
C GLY A 344 -3.00 12.62 10.32
N ILE A 345 -3.89 11.77 9.81
CA ILE A 345 -5.22 11.48 10.35
C ILE A 345 -5.36 9.96 10.53
N LEU A 346 -5.45 9.51 11.78
CA LEU A 346 -5.63 8.09 12.12
C LEU A 346 -7.10 7.68 12.02
N VAL A 347 -7.39 6.60 11.31
CA VAL A 347 -8.72 5.96 11.28
C VAL A 347 -8.78 4.89 12.36
N SER A 348 -9.53 5.11 13.43
CA SER A 348 -9.68 4.13 14.50
C SER A 348 -10.92 4.36 15.34
N SER A 349 -11.68 3.29 15.56
CA SER A 349 -12.82 3.26 16.48
C SER A 349 -12.42 2.91 17.92
N ALA A 350 -11.14 2.65 18.16
CA ALA A 350 -10.58 2.33 19.46
C ALA A 350 -9.33 3.19 19.74
N PRO A 351 -9.03 3.50 21.01
CA PRO A 351 -7.84 4.25 21.37
C PRO A 351 -6.55 3.56 20.90
N LYS A 352 -5.66 4.32 20.26
CA LYS A 352 -4.34 3.88 19.83
C LYS A 352 -3.32 5.01 19.96
N GLU A 353 -2.12 4.68 20.39
CA GLU A 353 -1.01 5.64 20.27
C GLU A 353 -0.65 5.84 18.80
N SER A 354 -0.36 7.09 18.43
CA SER A 354 -0.17 7.48 17.04
C SER A 354 0.64 8.76 16.90
N ASN A 355 1.31 8.91 15.75
CA ASN A 355 1.90 10.17 15.30
C ASN A 355 0.91 11.02 14.50
N ALA A 356 -0.34 10.59 14.28
CA ALA A 356 -1.36 11.40 13.64
C ALA A 356 -1.73 12.62 14.49
N PHE A 357 -2.05 13.76 13.87
CA PHE A 357 -2.54 14.95 14.58
C PHE A 357 -4.02 14.85 14.92
N PHE A 358 -4.79 14.22 14.04
CA PHE A 358 -6.22 14.08 14.16
C PHE A 358 -6.63 12.61 14.05
N SER A 359 -7.89 12.34 14.36
CA SER A 359 -8.50 11.03 14.16
C SER A 359 -9.79 11.12 13.34
N LEU A 360 -10.19 9.99 12.77
CA LEU A 360 -11.51 9.72 12.25
C LEU A 360 -11.92 8.33 12.77
N ARG A 361 -13.20 8.12 13.02
CA ARG A 361 -13.65 6.88 13.68
C ARG A 361 -13.56 5.66 12.79
N ASP A 362 -13.95 5.80 11.52
CA ASP A 362 -14.14 4.70 10.59
C ASP A 362 -14.19 5.21 9.12
N PRO A 363 -14.31 4.30 8.12
CA PRO A 363 -14.39 4.70 6.72
C PRO A 363 -15.57 5.64 6.38
N GLN A 364 -16.65 5.68 7.17
CA GLN A 364 -17.73 6.61 6.93
C GLN A 364 -17.29 8.04 7.24
N GLU A 365 -16.64 8.27 8.38
CA GLU A 365 -16.11 9.59 8.71
C GLU A 365 -15.00 10.03 7.74
N VAL A 366 -14.21 9.10 7.19
CA VAL A 366 -13.28 9.39 6.08
C VAL A 366 -14.04 9.94 4.87
N MET A 367 -15.13 9.29 4.45
CA MET A 367 -15.94 9.78 3.34
C MET A 367 -16.51 11.18 3.60
N GLU A 368 -16.99 11.43 4.81
CA GLU A 368 -17.53 12.74 5.22
C GLU A 368 -16.44 13.82 5.18
N PHE A 369 -15.24 13.51 5.67
CA PHE A 369 -14.09 14.42 5.63
C PHE A 369 -13.71 14.78 4.18
N LEU A 370 -13.66 13.79 3.27
CA LEU A 370 -13.40 14.03 1.85
C LEU A 370 -14.48 14.92 1.21
N LYS A 371 -15.76 14.70 1.55
CA LYS A 371 -16.87 15.56 1.07
C LYS A 371 -16.74 16.99 1.60
N SER A 372 -16.35 17.16 2.87
CA SER A 372 -16.12 18.47 3.47
C SER A 372 -14.98 19.23 2.79
N LEU A 373 -13.87 18.56 2.45
CA LEU A 373 -12.77 19.17 1.67
C LEU A 373 -13.25 19.69 0.29
N VAL A 374 -14.07 18.90 -0.41
CA VAL A 374 -14.65 19.30 -1.70
C VAL A 374 -15.56 20.52 -1.53
N ASN A 375 -16.43 20.51 -0.52
CA ASN A 375 -17.34 21.63 -0.26
C ASN A 375 -16.56 22.91 0.08
N TRP A 376 -15.56 22.81 0.96
CA TRP A 376 -14.69 23.94 1.30
C TRP A 376 -13.97 24.51 0.08
N LYS A 377 -13.45 23.65 -0.81
CA LYS A 377 -12.78 24.15 -2.02
C LYS A 377 -13.74 24.89 -2.95
N LYS A 378 -14.99 24.42 -3.08
CA LYS A 378 -16.00 25.08 -3.91
C LYS A 378 -16.39 26.45 -3.36
N THR A 379 -16.54 26.58 -2.04
CA THR A 379 -16.88 27.86 -1.41
C THR A 379 -15.70 28.83 -1.37
N SER A 380 -14.46 28.34 -1.41
CA SER A 380 -13.26 29.17 -1.42
C SER A 380 -12.83 29.65 -2.82
N VAL A 381 -13.51 29.18 -3.87
CA VAL A 381 -13.29 29.60 -5.27
C VAL A 381 -14.32 30.66 -5.71
N LEU A 382 -15.41 30.80 -4.95
CA LEU A 382 -16.31 31.94 -4.99
C LEU A 382 -15.74 33.05 -4.09
#